data_AF-A0A7W1UAY6-F1
#
_entry.id   AF-A0A7W1UAY6-F1
#
_cell.length_a   1.000
_cell.length_b   1.000
_cell.length_c   1.000
_cell.angle_alpha   90.00
_cell.angle_beta   90.00
_cell.angle_gamma   90.00
#
_symmetry.space_group_name_H-M   'P 1'
#
loop_
_entity.id
_entity.type
_entity.pdbx_description
1 polymer ?
#
loop_
_entity_poly.entity_id
_entity_poly.type
_entity_poly.pdbx_seq_one_letter_code
_entity_poly.pdbx_strand_id
1 'polypeptide(L)'
;MSTRRRYRKKPDQFVVAIQLDLDTEGLTYTKWGARQHCKREDWLVDNQGDIYSVDQEVFARTYSRLSPGIYLKSTPVWAEVAITSGNVVTKEGKSHYKPGDYVVYNNKDGTDAYCMSREKFEAMYEAEE
;
A
#
# COMPACT_ATOMS: atom_id res chain seq x y z
N MET A 1 -3.00 -17.82 15.96
CA MET A 1 -2.15 -17.16 14.95
C MET A 1 -2.96 -17.11 13.68
N SER A 2 -3.18 -15.93 13.11
CA SER A 2 -3.89 -15.82 11.84
C SER A 2 -2.96 -16.27 10.71
N THR A 3 -3.41 -17.22 9.90
CA THR A 3 -2.66 -17.70 8.75
C THR A 3 -2.83 -16.70 7.62
N ARG A 4 -1.79 -15.90 7.34
CA ARG A 4 -1.79 -14.96 6.20
C ARG A 4 -1.96 -15.75 4.91
N ARG A 5 -2.91 -15.32 4.08
CA ARG A 5 -3.16 -15.91 2.75
C ARG A 5 -2.47 -15.09 1.68
N ARG A 6 -2.09 -15.73 0.58
CA ARG A 6 -1.46 -15.07 -0.56
C ARG A 6 -2.53 -14.53 -1.51
N TYR A 7 -2.30 -13.33 -2.03
CA TYR A 7 -3.18 -12.64 -2.96
C TYR A 7 -2.39 -11.96 -4.06
N ARG A 8 -3.02 -11.77 -5.22
CA ARG A 8 -2.50 -10.95 -6.31
C ARG A 8 -3.42 -9.76 -6.56
N LYS A 9 -2.85 -8.62 -6.95
CA LYS A 9 -3.63 -7.46 -7.41
C LYS A 9 -4.24 -7.81 -8.77
N LYS A 10 -5.53 -7.53 -8.97
CA LYS A 10 -6.20 -7.79 -10.25
C LYS A 10 -5.59 -6.92 -11.36
N PRO A 11 -5.51 -7.41 -12.61
CA PRO A 11 -4.74 -6.75 -13.68
C PRO A 11 -5.34 -5.43 -14.16
N ASP A 12 -6.64 -5.22 -13.94
CA ASP A 12 -7.37 -3.98 -14.24
C ASP A 12 -7.20 -2.91 -13.13
N GLN A 13 -6.57 -3.27 -12.01
CA GLN A 13 -6.41 -2.40 -10.84
C GLN A 13 -5.04 -1.71 -10.88
N PHE A 14 -4.82 -0.86 -11.88
CA PHE A 14 -3.62 -0.03 -11.96
C PHE A 14 -3.69 1.19 -11.04
N VAL A 15 -2.54 1.80 -10.77
CA VAL A 15 -2.42 3.08 -10.08
C VAL A 15 -1.85 4.13 -11.03
N VAL A 16 -2.21 5.39 -10.80
CA VAL A 16 -1.51 6.52 -11.38
C VAL A 16 -0.45 6.99 -10.38
N ALA A 17 0.79 7.19 -10.81
CA ALA A 17 1.84 7.61 -9.89
C ALA A 17 2.86 8.55 -10.52
N ILE A 18 3.36 9.47 -9.70
CA ILE A 18 4.45 10.38 -10.03
C ILE A 18 5.47 10.40 -8.89
N GLN A 19 6.75 10.37 -9.25
CA GLN A 19 7.83 10.44 -8.28
C GLN A 19 8.06 11.90 -7.85
N LEU A 20 8.25 12.12 -6.56
CA LEU A 20 8.62 13.41 -5.99
C LEU A 20 10.14 13.64 -6.13
N ASP A 21 10.62 13.78 -7.35
CA ASP A 21 12.01 14.13 -7.65
C ASP A 21 12.16 15.63 -7.85
N LEU A 22 11.91 16.37 -6.77
CA LEU A 22 12.15 17.80 -6.66
C LEU A 22 13.12 18.03 -5.51
N ASP A 23 13.85 19.15 -5.55
CA ASP A 23 14.64 19.59 -4.40
C ASP A 23 13.71 20.13 -3.31
N THR A 24 13.34 19.27 -2.37
CA THR A 24 12.38 19.56 -1.30
C THR A 24 12.61 18.66 -0.10
N GLU A 25 12.22 19.14 1.08
CA GLU A 25 12.11 18.29 2.29
C GLU A 25 11.01 17.24 2.16
N GLY A 26 10.11 17.40 1.17
CA GLY A 26 9.01 16.50 0.90
C GLY A 26 7.65 17.08 1.30
N LEU A 27 6.68 16.20 1.50
CA LEU A 27 5.32 16.55 1.91
C LEU A 27 4.97 15.84 3.21
N THR A 28 4.19 16.51 4.06
CA THR A 28 3.56 15.86 5.21
C THR A 28 2.06 16.11 5.18
N TYR A 29 1.28 15.10 5.55
CA TYR A 29 -0.18 15.14 5.52
C TYR A 29 -0.77 14.23 6.59
N THR A 30 -2.08 14.34 6.85
CA THR A 30 -2.79 13.46 7.80
C THR A 30 -3.70 12.52 7.03
N LYS A 31 -3.54 11.21 7.27
CA LYS A 31 -4.38 10.17 6.67
C LYS A 31 -4.39 8.94 7.57
N TRP A 32 -5.50 8.19 7.54
CA TRP A 32 -5.67 6.94 8.30
C TRP A 32 -5.38 7.08 9.80
N GLY A 33 -5.76 8.23 10.39
CA GLY A 33 -5.65 8.49 11.83
C GLY A 33 -4.29 8.99 12.31
N ALA A 34 -3.28 9.14 11.43
CA ALA A 34 -1.97 9.66 11.83
C ALA A 34 -1.31 10.53 10.76
N ARG A 35 -0.21 11.17 11.15
CA ARG A 35 0.66 11.92 10.25
C ARG A 35 1.42 10.94 9.34
N GLN A 36 1.46 11.29 8.06
CA GLN A 36 2.25 10.65 7.02
C GLN A 36 3.30 11.62 6.47
N HIS A 37 4.32 11.08 5.83
CA HIS A 37 5.32 11.84 5.08
C HIS A 37 5.66 11.17 3.74
N CYS A 38 6.11 11.99 2.81
CA CYS A 38 6.58 11.61 1.48
C CYS A 38 7.88 12.38 1.27
N LYS A 39 9.04 11.72 1.34
CA LYS A 39 10.34 12.37 1.14
C LYS A 39 10.67 12.47 -0.35
N ARG A 40 11.73 13.20 -0.68
CA ARG A 40 12.32 13.19 -2.02
C ARG A 40 12.50 11.73 -2.51
N GLU A 41 12.23 11.52 -3.80
CA GLU A 41 12.25 10.23 -4.51
C GLU A 41 11.14 9.22 -4.15
N ASP A 42 10.33 9.48 -3.11
CA ASP A 42 9.11 8.71 -2.89
C ASP A 42 8.07 9.02 -3.97
N TRP A 43 7.03 8.19 -4.03
CA TRP A 43 5.99 8.27 -5.05
C TRP A 43 4.69 8.79 -4.46
N LEU A 44 4.09 9.78 -5.11
CA LEU A 44 2.67 10.09 -4.93
C LEU A 44 1.86 9.15 -5.82
N VAL A 45 0.94 8.43 -5.20
CA VAL A 45 0.14 7.38 -5.82
C VAL A 45 -1.34 7.74 -5.70
N ASP A 46 -2.04 7.76 -6.83
CA ASP A 46 -3.48 7.76 -6.93
C ASP A 46 -3.96 6.35 -7.30
N ASN A 47 -4.64 5.71 -6.35
CA ASN A 47 -5.25 4.39 -6.53
C ASN A 47 -6.78 4.57 -6.55
N GLN A 48 -7.32 4.99 -7.69
CA GLN A 48 -8.75 5.23 -7.93
C GLN A 48 -9.37 6.27 -6.98
N GLY A 49 -8.70 7.40 -6.81
CA GLY A 49 -9.10 8.50 -5.94
C GLY A 49 -8.60 8.38 -4.49
N ASP A 50 -8.03 7.24 -4.10
CA ASP A 50 -7.35 7.10 -2.81
C ASP A 50 -5.87 7.47 -2.96
N ILE A 51 -5.55 8.74 -2.63
CA ILE A 51 -4.20 9.30 -2.83
C ILE A 51 -3.32 9.14 -1.58
N TYR A 52 -2.10 8.62 -1.75
CA TYR A 52 -1.13 8.41 -0.68
C TYR A 52 0.32 8.37 -1.23
N SER A 53 1.31 8.29 -0.33
CA SER A 53 2.71 8.10 -0.71
C SER A 53 3.17 6.65 -0.56
N VAL A 54 4.17 6.27 -1.35
CA VAL A 54 4.88 5.00 -1.23
C VAL A 54 6.39 5.27 -1.32
N ASP A 55 7.14 4.71 -0.38
CA ASP A 55 8.60 4.73 -0.36
C ASP A 55 9.20 4.29 -1.72
N GLN A 56 10.24 5.01 -2.15
CA GLN A 56 10.95 4.78 -3.42
C GLN A 56 11.28 3.30 -3.69
N GLU A 57 11.93 2.64 -2.73
CA GLU A 57 12.40 1.27 -2.89
C GLU A 57 11.24 0.27 -2.92
N VAL A 58 10.21 0.51 -2.10
CA VAL A 58 8.99 -0.31 -2.07
C VAL A 58 8.27 -0.20 -3.41
N PHE A 59 8.12 1.02 -3.94
CA PHE A 59 7.45 1.24 -5.22
C PHE A 59 8.21 0.55 -6.35
N ALA A 60 9.52 0.78 -6.47
CA ALA A 60 10.35 0.18 -7.50
C ALA A 60 10.37 -1.35 -7.47
N ARG A 61 10.29 -1.95 -6.27
CA ARG A 61 10.26 -3.42 -6.10
C ARG A 61 8.90 -4.03 -6.41
N THR A 62 7.80 -3.33 -6.12
CA THR A 62 6.45 -3.93 -6.11
C THR A 62 5.57 -3.50 -7.29
N TYR A 63 5.94 -2.45 -8.02
CA TYR A 63 5.19 -1.93 -9.15
C TYR A 63 5.99 -2.01 -10.46
N SER A 64 5.33 -2.44 -11.52
CA SER A 64 5.85 -2.39 -12.88
C SER A 64 5.15 -1.31 -13.68
N ARG A 65 5.91 -0.51 -14.42
CA ARG A 65 5.38 0.54 -15.30
C ARG A 65 4.72 -0.09 -16.53
N LEU A 66 3.47 0.29 -16.79
CA LEU A 66 2.75 -0.08 -18.02
C LEU A 66 2.91 1.00 -19.10
N SER A 67 2.77 2.26 -18.70
CA SER A 67 2.96 3.43 -19.56
C SER A 67 3.36 4.64 -18.69
N PRO A 68 3.68 5.83 -19.25
CA PRO A 68 3.92 7.02 -18.43
C PRO A 68 2.76 7.29 -17.47
N GLY A 69 3.09 7.33 -16.17
CA GLY A 69 2.11 7.58 -15.11
C GLY A 69 1.26 6.37 -14.72
N ILE A 70 1.27 5.24 -15.44
CA ILE A 70 0.43 4.07 -15.15
C ILE A 70 1.28 2.88 -14.70
N TYR A 71 0.96 2.33 -13.53
CA TYR A 71 1.70 1.25 -12.90
C TYR A 71 0.78 0.15 -12.38
N LEU A 72 1.24 -1.10 -12.42
CA LEU A 72 0.54 -2.25 -11.87
C LEU A 72 1.39 -2.89 -10.77
N LYS A 73 0.74 -3.28 -9.66
CA LYS A 73 1.40 -4.05 -8.62
C LYS A 73 1.70 -5.45 -9.15
N SER A 74 2.99 -5.77 -9.30
CA SER A 74 3.47 -6.97 -9.99
C SER A 74 3.87 -8.09 -9.03
N THR A 75 4.02 -7.79 -7.74
CA THR A 75 4.32 -8.78 -6.71
C THR A 75 3.05 -9.25 -5.98
N PRO A 76 3.00 -10.51 -5.52
CA PRO A 76 1.95 -10.95 -4.60
C PRO A 76 2.03 -10.20 -3.28
N VAL A 77 0.94 -10.27 -2.52
CA VAL A 77 0.87 -9.80 -1.14
C VAL A 77 0.36 -10.92 -0.24
N TRP A 78 0.66 -10.81 1.04
CA TRP A 78 0.10 -11.68 2.07
C TRP A 78 -0.83 -10.85 2.93
N ALA A 79 -2.03 -11.35 3.20
CA ALA A 79 -3.00 -10.58 3.96
C ALA A 79 -3.72 -11.44 4.99
N GLU A 80 -4.14 -10.76 6.06
CA GLU A 80 -4.97 -11.32 7.11
C GLU A 80 -6.03 -10.33 7.57
N VAL A 81 -7.15 -10.85 8.04
CA VAL A 81 -8.24 -10.03 8.57
C VAL A 81 -7.91 -9.67 10.03
N ALA A 82 -7.91 -8.39 10.34
CA ALA A 82 -7.75 -7.89 11.69
C ALA A 82 -8.94 -8.32 12.57
N ILE A 83 -8.64 -8.90 13.72
CA ILE A 83 -9.66 -9.29 14.72
C ILE A 83 -9.81 -8.26 15.84
N THR A 84 -8.86 -7.34 15.96
CA THR A 84 -8.79 -6.27 16.95
C THR A 84 -8.39 -4.96 16.27
N SER A 85 -8.75 -3.83 16.87
CA SER A 85 -8.26 -2.53 16.40
C SER A 85 -6.76 -2.40 16.64
N GLY A 86 -6.06 -1.69 15.76
CA GLY A 86 -4.63 -1.48 15.90
C GLY A 86 -4.09 -0.45 14.92
N ASN A 87 -2.77 -0.48 14.73
CA ASN A 87 -2.08 0.30 13.71
C ASN A 87 -0.89 -0.48 13.17
N VAL A 88 -0.55 -0.20 11.91
CA VAL A 88 0.71 -0.62 11.29
C VAL A 88 1.65 0.58 11.21
N VAL A 89 2.93 0.35 11.49
CA VAL A 89 3.99 1.32 11.19
C VAL A 89 4.45 1.04 9.76
N THR A 90 4.27 2.02 8.90
CA THR A 90 4.75 1.99 7.51
C THR A 90 6.01 2.85 7.40
N LYS A 91 6.60 2.90 6.21
CA LYS A 91 7.73 3.80 5.95
C LYS A 91 7.31 5.27 5.93
N GLU A 92 6.06 5.55 5.60
CA GLU A 92 5.47 6.88 5.48
C GLU A 92 4.88 7.38 6.81
N GLY A 93 4.57 6.50 7.76
CA GLY A 93 3.97 6.89 9.02
C GLY A 93 3.26 5.74 9.73
N LYS A 94 2.07 6.00 10.27
CA LYS A 94 1.23 4.99 10.92
C LYS A 94 -0.13 4.93 10.27
N SER A 95 -0.69 3.73 10.10
CA SER A 95 -2.03 3.56 9.55
C SER A 95 -2.88 2.76 10.52
N HIS A 96 -3.98 3.36 10.96
CA HIS A 96 -4.91 2.73 11.89
C HIS A 96 -5.89 1.80 11.14
N TYR A 97 -6.21 0.67 11.76
CA TYR A 97 -7.20 -0.29 11.28
C TYR A 97 -8.14 -0.73 12.40
N LYS A 98 -9.32 -1.21 12.01
CA LYS A 98 -10.36 -1.74 12.91
C LYS A 98 -10.58 -3.24 12.64
N PRO A 99 -11.29 -3.97 13.53
CA PRO A 99 -11.70 -5.33 13.26
C PRO A 99 -12.44 -5.43 11.93
N GLY A 100 -12.12 -6.43 11.13
CA GLY A 100 -12.69 -6.68 9.81
C GLY A 100 -11.85 -6.15 8.64
N ASP A 101 -10.98 -5.15 8.87
CA ASP A 101 -10.02 -4.66 7.88
C ASP A 101 -8.94 -5.70 7.56
N TYR A 102 -8.22 -5.52 6.47
CA TYR A 102 -7.03 -6.33 6.16
C TYR A 102 -5.75 -5.64 6.62
N VAL A 103 -4.89 -6.41 7.29
CA VAL A 103 -3.46 -6.12 7.40
C VAL A 103 -2.76 -6.85 6.27
N VAL A 104 -2.05 -6.10 5.44
CA VAL A 104 -1.44 -6.56 4.19
C VAL A 104 0.06 -6.38 4.26
N TYR A 105 0.79 -7.36 3.76
CA TYR A 105 2.24 -7.42 3.81
C TYR A 105 2.78 -7.63 2.39
N ASN A 106 3.74 -6.82 1.98
CA ASN A 106 4.44 -7.06 0.71
C ASN A 106 5.34 -8.30 0.80
N ASN A 107 5.77 -8.70 2.00
CA ASN A 107 6.67 -9.82 2.22
C ASN A 107 5.98 -10.97 2.99
N LYS A 108 6.30 -12.21 2.61
CA LYS A 108 5.73 -13.44 3.21
C LYS A 108 6.03 -13.57 4.71
N ASP A 109 7.16 -13.06 5.16
CA ASP A 109 7.59 -13.09 6.56
C ASP A 109 6.77 -12.16 7.48
N GLY A 110 5.93 -11.28 6.90
CA GLY A 110 5.14 -10.31 7.63
C GLY A 110 5.82 -8.96 7.84
N THR A 111 6.87 -8.67 7.09
CA THR A 111 7.46 -7.32 7.03
C THR A 111 6.82 -6.48 5.91
N ASP A 112 7.10 -5.18 5.91
CA ASP A 112 6.58 -4.23 4.92
C ASP A 112 5.04 -4.23 4.85
N ALA A 113 4.44 -3.85 5.99
CA ALA A 113 3.01 -3.94 6.26
C ALA A 113 2.28 -2.61 5.98
N TYR A 114 1.04 -2.72 5.52
CA TYR A 114 0.06 -1.63 5.42
C TYR A 114 -1.33 -2.18 5.74
N CYS A 115 -2.35 -1.33 5.83
CA CYS A 115 -3.72 -1.77 6.10
C CYS A 115 -4.72 -1.15 5.14
N MET A 116 -5.82 -1.87 4.90
CA MET A 116 -6.89 -1.47 4.00
C MET A 116 -8.24 -1.91 4.55
N SER A 117 -9.31 -1.18 4.25
CA SER A 117 -10.66 -1.69 4.55
C SER A 117 -10.94 -2.97 3.76
N ARG A 118 -11.82 -3.81 4.30
CA ARG A 118 -12.26 -5.05 3.65
C ARG A 118 -12.72 -4.82 2.22
N GLU A 119 -13.61 -3.85 2.05
CA GLU A 119 -14.27 -3.55 0.78
C GLU A 119 -13.24 -3.18 -0.29
N LYS A 120 -12.27 -2.32 0.08
CA LYS A 120 -11.18 -1.93 -0.82
C LYS A 120 -10.29 -3.11 -1.17
N PHE A 121 -9.91 -3.93 -0.19
CA PHE A 121 -9.04 -5.08 -0.42
C PHE A 121 -9.68 -6.09 -1.37
N GLU A 122 -10.92 -6.50 -1.11
CA GLU A 122 -11.64 -7.50 -1.90
C GLU A 122 -12.02 -7.01 -3.31
N ALA A 123 -12.21 -5.69 -3.47
CA ALA A 123 -12.35 -5.09 -4.80
C ALA A 123 -11.07 -5.21 -5.63
N MET A 124 -9.89 -5.03 -5.02
CA MET A 124 -8.62 -4.91 -5.74
C MET A 124 -7.81 -6.21 -5.87
N TYR A 125 -8.01 -7.16 -4.96
CA TYR A 125 -7.20 -8.37 -4.87
C TYR A 125 -8.04 -9.62 -5.03
N GLU A 126 -7.40 -10.69 -5.47
CA GLU A 126 -7.95 -12.03 -5.49
C GLU A 126 -6.96 -13.02 -4.87
N ALA A 127 -7.48 -14.08 -4.27
CA ALA A 127 -6.64 -15.11 -3.67
C ALA A 127 -5.80 -15.81 -4.75
N GLU A 128 -4.54 -16.07 -4.42
CA GLU A 128 -3.62 -16.84 -5.26
C GLU A 128 -3.34 -18.16 -4.52
N GLU A 129 -3.68 -19.29 -5.14
CA GLU A 129 -3.44 -20.64 -4.59
C GLU A 129 -1.94 -20.97 -4.49
#